data_AF-Q8YV55-F1
#
_entry.id   AF-Q8YV55-F1
#
_cell.length_a   1.000
_cell.length_b   1.000
_cell.length_c   1.000
_cell.angle_alpha   90.00
_cell.angle_beta   90.00
_cell.angle_gamma   90.00
#
_symmetry.space_group_name_H-M   'P 1'
#
loop_
_entity.id
_entity.type
_entity.pdbx_description
1 polymer ?
#
loop_
_entity_poly.entity_id
_entity_poly.type
_entity_poly.pdbx_seq_one_letter_code
_entity_poly.pdbx_strand_id
1 'polypeptide(L)'
;MDLPTGSGDLFSEKLEALMAKRLPLQEQLLLRRYSNARSQGMVAARHRQLTTAAQLFEEARKPLQMATLSRESKLLHQSFLEQSAAYLDYCHQDFDQVYSRTEEALRLSAVLEEEYGYDILLMQRIQLLHNLVRTEARQLNFTGAIALAAQLLAYLDGQLQTLPTPHPWGFERIARQPPEFVSAMFAQITSEVALILADKDRNQAANLLTIAADYLQLPVHSDKSRYSRSYAWFSIKHAFVEQDITTFLTQAAQFLAQGRADTPLLWYTIIHDLLALCNEQGWLDFRQEIVQDSLSWNDLPHKLILMRS
;
A
#
# COMPACT_ATOMS: atom_id res chain seq x y z
N MET A 1 4.60 7.84 2.62
CA MET A 1 3.41 7.26 1.96
C MET A 1 3.30 7.97 0.63
N ASP A 2 4.13 7.57 -0.32
CA ASP A 2 4.13 8.16 -1.65
C ASP A 2 3.60 7.09 -2.60
N LEU A 3 2.59 7.45 -3.38
CA LEU A 3 2.21 6.67 -4.54
C LEU A 3 3.40 6.71 -5.51
N PRO A 4 3.63 5.65 -6.31
CA PRO A 4 4.54 5.72 -7.44
C PRO A 4 4.19 6.95 -8.28
N THR A 5 5.15 7.84 -8.49
CA THR A 5 4.96 9.18 -9.07
C THR A 5 4.15 9.16 -10.37
N GLY A 6 4.36 8.17 -11.25
CA GLY A 6 3.59 8.05 -12.49
C GLY A 6 2.12 7.63 -12.35
N SER A 7 1.75 6.93 -11.27
CA SER A 7 0.36 6.46 -11.05
C SER A 7 -0.49 7.47 -10.27
N GLY A 8 0.14 8.24 -9.38
CA GLY A 8 -0.51 9.31 -8.63
C GLY A 8 -1.00 10.45 -9.54
N ASP A 9 -0.22 10.75 -10.58
CA ASP A 9 -0.54 11.80 -11.55
C ASP A 9 -1.80 11.44 -12.35
N LEU A 10 -1.89 10.22 -12.90
CA LEU A 10 -3.06 9.79 -13.68
C LEU A 10 -4.34 9.68 -12.83
N PHE A 11 -4.26 9.27 -11.56
CA PHE A 11 -5.42 9.24 -10.66
C PHE A 11 -5.96 10.65 -10.44
N SER A 12 -5.05 11.59 -10.15
CA SER A 12 -5.38 12.99 -9.91
C SER A 12 -5.98 13.63 -11.16
N GLU A 13 -5.40 13.39 -12.33
CA GLU A 13 -5.92 13.87 -13.62
C GLU A 13 -7.35 13.37 -13.89
N LYS A 14 -7.62 12.07 -13.70
CA LYS A 14 -8.96 11.50 -13.91
C LYS A 14 -9.98 12.07 -12.94
N LEU A 15 -9.62 12.21 -11.67
CA LEU A 15 -10.48 12.80 -10.66
C LEU A 15 -10.76 14.27 -10.96
N GLU A 16 -9.73 15.05 -11.32
CA GLU A 16 -9.88 16.46 -11.68
C GLU A 16 -10.76 16.63 -12.93
N ALA A 17 -10.60 15.79 -13.95
CA ALA A 17 -11.45 15.81 -15.13
C ALA A 17 -12.93 15.53 -14.79
N LEU A 18 -13.20 14.57 -13.89
CA LEU A 18 -14.55 14.30 -13.39
C LEU A 18 -15.13 15.47 -12.60
N MET A 19 -14.35 16.03 -11.68
CA MET A 19 -14.74 17.22 -10.90
C MET A 19 -15.01 18.42 -11.81
N ALA A 20 -14.16 18.66 -12.80
CA ALA A 20 -14.30 19.77 -13.76
C ALA A 20 -15.60 19.69 -14.56
N LYS A 21 -16.03 18.46 -14.90
CA LYS A 21 -17.27 18.21 -15.65
C LYS A 21 -18.54 18.36 -14.80
N ARG A 22 -18.45 18.16 -13.48
CA ARG A 22 -19.62 17.95 -12.60
C ARG A 22 -19.87 19.09 -11.62
N LEU A 23 -18.80 19.68 -11.11
CA LEU A 23 -18.90 20.68 -10.06
C LEU A 23 -18.92 22.09 -10.67
N PRO A 24 -19.68 23.04 -10.09
CA PRO A 24 -19.57 24.45 -10.46
C PRO A 24 -18.14 24.97 -10.27
N LEU A 25 -17.68 25.86 -11.15
CA LEU A 25 -16.31 26.42 -11.09
C LEU A 25 -15.97 27.02 -9.71
N GLN A 26 -16.94 27.68 -9.07
CA GLN A 26 -16.75 28.25 -7.74
C GLN A 26 -16.45 27.18 -6.69
N GLU A 27 -17.13 26.03 -6.73
CA GLU A 27 -16.85 24.91 -5.83
C GLU A 27 -15.50 24.28 -6.13
N GLN A 28 -15.14 24.11 -7.41
CA GLN A 28 -13.81 23.61 -7.80
C GLN A 28 -12.68 24.49 -7.25
N LEU A 29 -12.81 25.81 -7.36
CA LEU A 29 -11.83 26.76 -6.82
C LEU A 29 -11.75 26.69 -5.30
N LEU A 30 -12.87 26.53 -4.60
CA LEU A 30 -12.89 26.33 -3.16
C LEU A 30 -12.18 25.02 -2.79
N LEU A 31 -12.53 23.90 -3.42
CA LEU A 31 -11.92 22.59 -3.14
C LEU A 31 -10.39 22.62 -3.37
N ARG A 32 -9.93 23.25 -4.46
CA ARG A 32 -8.49 23.45 -4.74
C ARG A 32 -7.81 24.33 -3.69
N ARG A 33 -8.47 25.38 -3.22
CA ARG A 33 -7.90 26.24 -2.18
C ARG A 33 -7.65 25.46 -0.88
N TYR A 34 -8.60 24.64 -0.46
CA TYR A 34 -8.51 23.92 0.81
C TYR A 34 -7.76 22.59 0.70
N SER A 35 -7.61 22.02 -0.50
CA SER A 35 -6.70 20.90 -0.71
C SER A 35 -5.25 21.29 -0.44
N ASN A 36 -4.85 22.55 -0.63
CA ASN A 36 -3.51 23.03 -0.29
C ASN A 36 -3.21 22.89 1.21
N ALA A 37 -4.13 23.32 2.09
CA ALA A 37 -3.96 23.17 3.54
C ALA A 37 -3.84 21.69 3.94
N ARG A 38 -4.69 20.82 3.35
CA ARG A 38 -4.61 19.38 3.55
C ARG A 38 -3.27 18.78 3.10
N SER A 39 -2.80 19.15 1.91
CA SER A 39 -1.51 18.69 1.37
C SER A 39 -0.32 19.16 2.21
N GLN A 40 -0.35 20.42 2.66
CA GLN A 40 0.66 20.94 3.60
C GLN A 40 0.60 20.22 4.94
N GLY A 41 -0.59 19.90 5.44
CA GLY A 41 -0.78 19.12 6.67
C GLY A 41 -0.16 17.73 6.55
N MET A 42 -0.36 17.06 5.42
CA MET A 42 0.29 15.77 5.12
C MET A 42 1.82 15.87 5.08
N VAL A 43 2.37 16.90 4.44
CA VAL A 43 3.83 17.14 4.40
C VAL A 43 4.37 17.38 5.82
N ALA A 44 3.71 18.23 6.61
CA ALA A 44 4.08 18.50 7.99
C ALA A 44 4.05 17.22 8.85
N ALA A 45 3.01 16.38 8.71
CA ALA A 45 2.90 15.11 9.41
C ALA A 45 4.06 14.15 9.07
N ARG A 46 4.43 14.05 7.79
CA ARG A 46 5.58 13.24 7.33
C ARG A 46 6.90 13.71 7.94
N HIS A 47 7.08 15.01 8.10
CA HIS A 47 8.23 15.61 8.77
C HIS A 47 8.11 15.65 10.30
N ARG A 48 7.14 14.93 10.89
CA ARG A 48 6.90 14.86 12.35
C ARG A 48 6.59 16.23 13.00
N GLN A 49 6.15 17.21 12.21
CA GLN A 49 5.67 18.50 12.70
C GLN A 49 4.19 18.41 13.07
N LEU A 50 3.89 17.61 14.09
CA LEU A 50 2.52 17.15 14.37
C LEU A 50 1.56 18.30 14.76
N THR A 51 2.02 19.27 15.55
CA THR A 51 1.22 20.46 15.91
C THR A 51 0.85 21.28 14.68
N THR A 52 1.80 21.50 13.77
CA THR A 52 1.57 22.21 12.50
C THR A 52 0.59 21.44 11.62
N ALA A 53 0.75 20.12 11.52
CA ALA A 53 -0.16 19.26 10.77
C ALA A 53 -1.60 19.35 11.31
N ALA A 54 -1.78 19.30 12.64
CA ALA A 54 -3.09 19.43 13.27
C ALA A 54 -3.77 20.76 12.95
N GLN A 55 -3.03 21.87 13.04
CA GLN A 55 -3.55 23.21 12.70
C GLN A 55 -3.99 23.29 11.22
N LEU A 56 -3.20 22.73 10.31
CA LEU A 56 -3.49 22.69 8.89
C LEU A 56 -4.72 21.82 8.57
N PHE A 57 -4.93 20.71 9.26
CA PHE A 57 -6.13 19.89 9.09
C PHE A 57 -7.39 20.56 9.65
N GLU A 58 -7.29 21.27 10.78
CA GLU A 58 -8.40 22.08 11.27
C GLU A 58 -8.74 23.24 10.31
N GLU A 59 -7.74 23.86 9.69
CA GLU A 59 -7.97 24.83 8.60
C GLU A 59 -8.66 24.17 7.40
N ALA A 60 -8.21 23.00 6.99
CA ALA A 60 -8.81 22.24 5.91
C ALA A 60 -10.25 21.78 6.21
N ARG A 61 -10.70 21.77 7.48
CA ARG A 61 -12.07 21.39 7.87
C ARG A 61 -13.10 22.52 7.71
N LYS A 62 -12.68 23.78 7.79
CA LYS A 62 -13.54 24.98 7.67
C LYS A 62 -14.54 24.95 6.50
N PRO A 63 -14.22 24.45 5.29
CA PRO A 63 -15.14 24.48 4.15
C PRO A 63 -16.40 23.64 4.36
N LEU A 64 -16.32 22.58 5.17
CA LEU A 64 -17.46 21.70 5.44
C LEU A 64 -18.59 22.43 6.18
N GLN A 65 -18.26 23.50 6.90
CA GLN A 65 -19.21 24.36 7.61
C GLN A 65 -19.85 25.42 6.70
N MET A 66 -19.31 25.62 5.48
CA MET A 66 -19.85 26.61 4.55
C MET A 66 -21.14 26.10 3.89
N ALA A 67 -22.14 26.97 3.81
CA ALA A 67 -23.39 26.68 3.09
C ALA A 67 -23.21 26.61 1.55
N THR A 68 -22.06 27.06 1.04
CA THR A 68 -21.79 27.24 -0.39
C THR A 68 -21.39 25.97 -1.14
N LEU A 69 -21.10 24.86 -0.44
CA LEU A 69 -20.75 23.60 -1.09
C LEU A 69 -21.98 22.70 -1.24
N SER A 70 -22.18 22.19 -2.45
CA SER A 70 -23.09 21.08 -2.73
C SER A 70 -22.78 19.83 -1.89
N ARG A 71 -23.74 18.91 -1.80
CA ARG A 71 -23.56 17.62 -1.11
C ARG A 71 -22.40 16.83 -1.72
N GLU A 72 -22.29 16.76 -3.04
CA GLU A 72 -21.20 16.08 -3.77
C GLU A 72 -19.83 16.65 -3.38
N SER A 73 -19.68 17.98 -3.41
CA SER A 73 -18.43 18.65 -3.02
C SER A 73 -18.07 18.45 -1.56
N LYS A 74 -19.06 18.45 -0.65
CA LYS A 74 -18.83 18.17 0.78
C LYS A 74 -18.32 16.75 0.99
N LEU A 75 -18.95 15.76 0.33
CA LEU A 75 -18.55 14.36 0.40
C LEU A 75 -17.12 14.15 -0.13
N LEU A 76 -16.80 14.72 -1.30
CA LEU A 76 -15.44 14.66 -1.86
C LEU A 76 -14.42 15.24 -0.89
N HIS A 77 -14.66 16.47 -0.42
CA HIS A 77 -13.75 17.16 0.47
C HIS A 77 -13.53 16.40 1.77
N GLN A 78 -14.62 15.92 2.38
CA GLN A 78 -14.58 15.19 3.63
C GLN A 78 -13.85 13.84 3.46
N SER A 79 -14.11 13.08 2.39
CA SER A 79 -13.43 11.80 2.13
C SER A 79 -11.90 11.95 2.13
N PHE A 80 -11.38 12.92 1.38
CA PHE A 80 -9.93 13.17 1.35
C PHE A 80 -9.38 13.73 2.65
N LEU A 81 -10.15 14.57 3.35
CA LEU A 81 -9.76 15.11 4.64
C LEU A 81 -9.61 14.00 5.67
N GLU A 82 -10.59 13.09 5.78
CA GLU A 82 -10.54 11.96 6.72
C GLU A 82 -9.38 11.02 6.40
N GLN A 83 -9.15 10.70 5.13
CA GLN A 83 -7.96 9.93 4.71
C GLN A 83 -6.65 10.59 5.18
N SER A 84 -6.54 11.91 5.05
CA SER A 84 -5.31 12.64 5.39
C SER A 84 -5.15 12.78 6.90
N ALA A 85 -6.24 13.04 7.62
CA ALA A 85 -6.25 13.12 9.08
C ALA A 85 -5.95 11.76 9.72
N ALA A 86 -6.40 10.65 9.13
CA ALA A 86 -6.03 9.31 9.59
C ALA A 86 -4.50 9.09 9.59
N TYR A 87 -3.77 9.72 8.67
CA TYR A 87 -2.31 9.64 8.67
C TYR A 87 -1.67 10.42 9.84
N LEU A 88 -2.25 11.55 10.23
CA LEU A 88 -1.81 12.27 11.44
C LEU A 88 -2.02 11.41 12.68
N ASP A 89 -3.19 10.79 12.81
CA ASP A 89 -3.51 9.90 13.93
C ASP A 89 -2.57 8.68 13.97
N TYR A 90 -2.26 8.11 12.81
CA TYR A 90 -1.23 7.06 12.67
C TYR A 90 0.15 7.55 13.15
N CYS A 91 0.53 8.79 12.83
CA CYS A 91 1.78 9.38 13.32
C CYS A 91 1.79 9.58 14.84
N HIS A 92 0.63 9.85 15.45
CA HIS A 92 0.40 9.93 16.89
C HIS A 92 0.26 8.57 17.58
N GLN A 93 0.13 7.48 16.82
CA GLN A 93 -0.21 6.14 17.34
C GLN A 93 -1.60 6.08 17.98
N ASP A 94 -2.50 6.97 17.58
CA ASP A 94 -3.92 6.93 17.97
C ASP A 94 -4.67 6.03 16.97
N PHE A 95 -4.51 4.72 17.12
CA PHE A 95 -4.98 3.76 16.14
C PHE A 95 -6.51 3.67 16.09
N ASP A 96 -7.21 3.87 17.21
CA ASP A 96 -8.67 3.91 17.25
C ASP A 96 -9.21 5.00 16.31
N GLN A 97 -8.58 6.18 16.34
CA GLN A 97 -8.91 7.27 15.42
C GLN A 97 -8.53 6.95 13.97
N VAL A 98 -7.43 6.23 13.72
CA VAL A 98 -7.10 5.73 12.37
C VAL A 98 -8.24 4.88 11.82
N TYR A 99 -8.77 3.91 12.58
CA TYR A 99 -9.87 3.07 12.13
C TYR A 99 -11.14 3.89 11.89
N SER A 100 -11.53 4.73 12.85
CA SER A 100 -12.74 5.56 12.74
C SER A 100 -12.72 6.46 11.51
N ARG A 101 -11.60 7.16 11.25
CA ARG A 101 -11.45 8.03 10.07
C ARG A 101 -11.38 7.24 8.77
N THR A 102 -10.73 6.07 8.80
CA THR A 102 -10.63 5.22 7.61
C THR A 102 -12.01 4.67 7.23
N GLU A 103 -12.80 4.20 8.20
CA GLU A 103 -14.17 3.75 8.00
C GLU A 103 -15.04 4.88 7.44
N GLU A 104 -14.96 6.09 8.00
CA GLU A 104 -15.70 7.23 7.48
C GLU A 104 -15.28 7.57 6.04
N ALA A 105 -13.98 7.58 5.72
CA ALA A 105 -13.49 7.80 4.36
C ALA A 105 -13.95 6.71 3.37
N LEU A 106 -13.98 5.44 3.79
CA LEU A 106 -14.52 4.34 2.99
C LEU A 106 -16.01 4.53 2.71
N ARG A 107 -16.80 4.87 3.74
CA ARG A 107 -18.24 5.13 3.63
C ARG A 107 -18.54 6.29 2.67
N LEU A 108 -17.83 7.40 2.82
CA LEU A 108 -17.97 8.57 1.95
C LEU A 108 -17.60 8.24 0.49
N SER A 109 -16.53 7.46 0.29
CA SER A 109 -16.11 7.04 -1.06
C SER A 109 -17.12 6.11 -1.72
N ALA A 110 -17.71 5.18 -0.97
CA ALA A 110 -18.77 4.31 -1.48
C ALA A 110 -20.00 5.12 -1.94
N VAL A 111 -20.41 6.12 -1.17
CA VAL A 111 -21.49 7.04 -1.56
C VAL A 111 -21.13 7.81 -2.84
N LEU A 112 -19.90 8.31 -2.95
CA LEU A 112 -19.43 9.01 -4.16
C LEU A 112 -19.39 8.09 -5.39
N GLU A 113 -19.05 6.82 -5.23
CA GLU A 113 -19.13 5.83 -6.32
C GLU A 113 -20.58 5.57 -6.73
N GLU A 114 -21.47 5.32 -5.77
CA GLU A 114 -22.82 4.83 -6.04
C GLU A 114 -23.80 5.92 -6.46
N GLU A 115 -23.82 7.04 -5.73
CA GLU A 115 -24.74 8.14 -6.00
C GLU A 115 -24.18 9.09 -7.08
N TYR A 116 -22.85 9.17 -7.18
CA TYR A 116 -22.17 10.14 -8.02
C TYR A 116 -21.24 9.50 -9.05
N GLY A 117 -21.13 8.18 -9.21
CA GLY A 117 -20.37 7.57 -10.32
C GLY A 117 -18.87 7.91 -10.32
N TYR A 118 -18.27 8.20 -9.17
CA TYR A 118 -16.82 8.36 -9.03
C TYR A 118 -16.10 7.01 -8.95
N ASP A 119 -16.25 6.16 -9.98
CA ASP A 119 -15.68 4.80 -10.03
C ASP A 119 -14.17 4.74 -9.74
N ILE A 120 -13.44 5.82 -10.02
CA ILE A 120 -12.00 5.92 -9.75
C ILE A 120 -11.66 5.83 -8.26
N LEU A 121 -12.60 6.17 -7.36
CA LEU A 121 -12.41 6.11 -5.91
C LEU A 121 -12.32 4.68 -5.37
N LEU A 122 -12.65 3.66 -6.16
CA LEU A 122 -12.39 2.26 -5.79
C LEU A 122 -10.91 2.04 -5.43
N MET A 123 -10.00 2.59 -6.24
CA MET A 123 -8.55 2.47 -5.98
C MET A 123 -8.15 3.20 -4.69
N GLN A 124 -8.80 4.32 -4.37
CA GLN A 124 -8.60 5.02 -3.11
C GLN A 124 -9.10 4.19 -1.92
N ARG A 125 -10.25 3.51 -2.03
CA ARG A 125 -10.75 2.62 -0.97
C ARG A 125 -9.79 1.45 -0.71
N ILE A 126 -9.22 0.86 -1.76
CA ILE A 126 -8.21 -0.18 -1.60
C ILE A 126 -6.94 0.38 -0.95
N GLN A 127 -6.52 1.61 -1.30
CA GLN A 127 -5.41 2.28 -0.65
C GLN A 127 -5.68 2.57 0.84
N LEU A 128 -6.92 2.89 1.22
CA LEU A 128 -7.33 3.05 2.61
C LEU A 128 -7.20 1.74 3.39
N LEU A 129 -7.67 0.61 2.84
CA LEU A 129 -7.50 -0.70 3.46
C LEU A 129 -6.03 -1.12 3.53
N HIS A 130 -5.24 -0.81 2.51
CA HIS A 130 -3.79 -1.01 2.55
C HIS A 130 -3.13 -0.17 3.67
N ASN A 131 -3.62 1.04 3.97
CA ASN A 131 -3.14 1.80 5.12
C ASN A 131 -3.50 1.12 6.45
N LEU A 132 -4.61 0.38 6.52
CA LEU A 132 -4.92 -0.45 7.69
C LEU A 132 -3.94 -1.63 7.83
N VAL A 133 -3.50 -2.27 6.74
CA VAL A 133 -2.42 -3.29 6.80
C VAL A 133 -1.19 -2.75 7.54
N ARG A 134 -0.76 -1.53 7.21
CA ARG A 134 0.36 -0.85 7.88
C ARG A 134 0.06 -0.55 9.35
N THR A 135 -1.18 -0.19 9.65
CA THR A 135 -1.65 0.12 11.01
C THR A 135 -1.62 -1.12 11.89
N GLU A 136 -2.14 -2.25 11.38
CA GLU A 136 -2.06 -3.56 12.05
C GLU A 136 -0.60 -3.98 12.30
N ALA A 137 0.25 -3.88 11.27
CA ALA A 137 1.67 -4.21 11.40
C ALA A 137 2.38 -3.30 12.41
N ARG A 138 2.01 -2.01 12.48
CA ARG A 138 2.56 -1.06 13.46
C ARG A 138 2.16 -1.39 14.89
N GLN A 139 0.97 -1.96 15.08
CA GLN A 139 0.47 -2.49 16.34
C GLN A 139 1.01 -3.90 16.67
N LEU A 140 1.93 -4.43 15.86
CA LEU A 140 2.46 -5.80 15.96
C LEU A 140 1.41 -6.91 15.73
N ASN A 141 0.22 -6.57 15.22
CA ASN A 141 -0.77 -7.54 14.77
C ASN A 141 -0.44 -8.04 13.37
N PHE A 142 0.67 -8.78 13.25
CA PHE A 142 1.17 -9.26 11.96
C PHE A 142 0.20 -10.24 11.28
N THR A 143 -0.48 -11.09 12.05
CA THR A 143 -1.52 -12.01 11.56
C THR A 143 -2.64 -11.23 10.87
N GLY A 144 -3.20 -10.21 11.54
CA GLY A 144 -4.25 -9.35 10.97
C GLY A 144 -3.77 -8.58 9.73
N ALA A 145 -2.55 -8.04 9.79
CA ALA A 145 -1.94 -7.33 8.66
C ALA A 145 -1.82 -8.22 7.41
N ILE A 146 -1.27 -9.43 7.56
CA ILE A 146 -1.08 -10.37 6.45
C ILE A 146 -2.41 -10.89 5.92
N ALA A 147 -3.37 -11.22 6.80
CA ALA A 147 -4.69 -11.66 6.39
C ALA A 147 -5.42 -10.59 5.57
N LEU A 148 -5.37 -9.32 6.00
CA LEU A 148 -5.97 -8.22 5.25
C LEU A 148 -5.25 -7.99 3.92
N ALA A 149 -3.91 -7.98 3.92
CA ALA A 149 -3.13 -7.81 2.69
C ALA A 149 -3.42 -8.91 1.66
N ALA A 150 -3.49 -10.17 2.10
CA ALA A 150 -3.78 -11.31 1.23
C ALA A 150 -5.20 -11.24 0.65
N GLN A 151 -6.20 -10.82 1.44
CA GLN A 151 -7.55 -10.55 0.94
C GLN A 151 -7.58 -9.43 -0.11
N LEU A 152 -6.83 -8.34 0.11
CA LEU A 152 -6.74 -7.26 -0.88
C LEU A 152 -6.10 -7.74 -2.19
N LEU A 153 -5.02 -8.52 -2.10
CA LEU A 153 -4.36 -9.10 -3.27
C LEU A 153 -5.27 -10.08 -4.00
N ALA A 154 -5.96 -10.98 -3.30
CA ALA A 154 -6.93 -11.91 -3.88
C ALA A 154 -8.13 -11.19 -4.53
N TYR A 155 -8.60 -10.08 -3.93
CA TYR A 155 -9.63 -9.22 -4.54
C TYR A 155 -9.13 -8.53 -5.81
N LEU A 156 -7.93 -7.95 -5.78
CA LEU A 156 -7.31 -7.32 -6.95
C LEU A 156 -7.10 -8.32 -8.08
N ASP A 157 -6.75 -9.57 -7.76
CA ASP A 157 -6.59 -10.68 -8.72
C ASP A 157 -7.92 -11.26 -9.22
N GLY A 158 -9.04 -10.89 -8.61
CA GLY A 158 -10.38 -11.35 -8.99
C GLY A 158 -10.78 -12.71 -8.39
N GLN A 159 -10.01 -13.22 -7.43
CA GLN A 159 -10.31 -14.45 -6.68
C GLN A 159 -11.36 -14.21 -5.59
N LEU A 160 -11.45 -12.99 -5.06
CA LEU A 160 -12.48 -12.58 -4.11
C LEU A 160 -13.45 -11.57 -4.72
N GLN A 161 -14.73 -11.70 -4.39
CA GLN A 161 -15.79 -10.75 -4.78
C GLN A 161 -16.03 -9.67 -3.73
N THR A 162 -15.67 -9.94 -2.48
CA THR A 162 -15.93 -9.04 -1.34
C THR A 162 -14.70 -8.90 -0.45
N LEU A 163 -14.65 -7.78 0.28
CA LEU A 163 -13.63 -7.47 1.28
C LEU A 163 -14.29 -7.33 2.67
N PRO A 164 -13.54 -7.43 3.78
CA PRO A 164 -14.09 -7.48 5.14
C PRO A 164 -14.52 -6.09 5.66
N THR A 165 -15.30 -5.36 4.86
CA THR A 165 -15.89 -4.06 5.22
C THR A 165 -17.30 -3.97 4.62
N PRO A 166 -18.26 -3.31 5.29
CA PRO A 166 -19.68 -3.38 4.96
C PRO A 166 -20.10 -2.61 3.69
N HIS A 167 -19.16 -2.31 2.79
CA HIS A 167 -19.39 -1.52 1.59
C HIS A 167 -19.50 -2.40 0.34
N PRO A 168 -20.16 -1.95 -0.73
CA PRO A 168 -20.22 -2.73 -1.96
C PRO A 168 -18.84 -2.88 -2.62
N TRP A 169 -18.55 -4.13 -2.96
CA TRP A 169 -17.34 -4.60 -3.66
C TRP A 169 -17.80 -5.46 -4.84
N GLY A 170 -16.89 -5.76 -5.78
CA GLY A 170 -17.20 -6.65 -6.88
C GLY A 170 -16.09 -6.68 -7.92
N PHE A 171 -15.81 -7.86 -8.46
CA PHE A 171 -14.78 -8.04 -9.50
C PHE A 171 -15.02 -7.13 -10.72
N GLU A 172 -16.28 -6.91 -11.10
CA GLU A 172 -16.65 -6.05 -12.21
C GLU A 172 -16.19 -4.61 -12.01
N ARG A 173 -16.03 -4.17 -10.76
CA ARG A 173 -15.53 -2.84 -10.44
C ARG A 173 -14.02 -2.75 -10.66
N ILE A 174 -13.27 -3.80 -10.35
CA ILE A 174 -11.83 -3.90 -10.69
C ILE A 174 -11.62 -3.89 -12.20
N ALA A 175 -12.45 -4.62 -12.96
CA ALA A 175 -12.34 -4.69 -14.41
C ALA A 175 -12.55 -3.34 -15.13
N ARG A 176 -13.18 -2.36 -14.48
CA ARG A 176 -13.34 -0.98 -15.00
C ARG A 176 -12.16 -0.07 -14.72
N GLN A 177 -11.23 -0.49 -13.85
CA GLN A 177 -10.07 0.31 -13.50
C GLN A 177 -8.95 0.14 -14.53
N PRO A 178 -8.12 1.17 -14.75
CA PRO A 178 -6.90 1.03 -15.54
C PRO A 178 -6.04 -0.12 -15.01
N PRO A 179 -5.64 -1.10 -15.84
CA PRO A 179 -4.89 -2.28 -15.39
C PRO A 179 -3.63 -1.91 -14.59
N GLU A 180 -2.96 -0.85 -15.02
CA GLU A 180 -1.73 -0.28 -14.46
C GLU A 180 -1.94 0.24 -13.03
N PHE A 181 -3.11 0.76 -12.68
CA PHE A 181 -3.43 1.10 -11.28
C PHE A 181 -3.60 -0.15 -10.42
N VAL A 182 -4.29 -1.15 -10.96
CA VAL A 182 -4.51 -2.42 -10.26
C VAL A 182 -3.15 -3.12 -10.02
N SER A 183 -2.28 -3.13 -11.03
CA SER A 183 -0.91 -3.68 -10.93
C SER A 183 -0.03 -2.91 -9.96
N ALA A 184 -0.03 -1.58 -10.01
CA ALA A 184 0.72 -0.77 -9.05
C ALA A 184 0.24 -1.02 -7.62
N MET A 185 -1.08 -1.08 -7.39
CA MET A 185 -1.65 -1.36 -6.07
C MET A 185 -1.28 -2.78 -5.59
N PHE A 186 -1.35 -3.78 -6.46
CA PHE A 186 -0.97 -5.16 -6.16
C PHE A 186 0.51 -5.25 -5.74
N ALA A 187 1.39 -4.63 -6.51
CA ALA A 187 2.83 -4.54 -6.22
C ALA A 187 3.11 -3.82 -4.89
N GLN A 188 2.37 -2.73 -4.62
CA GLN A 188 2.52 -1.94 -3.40
C GLN A 188 2.10 -2.72 -2.15
N ILE A 189 0.99 -3.46 -2.21
CA ILE A 189 0.51 -4.31 -1.11
C ILE A 189 1.45 -5.50 -0.91
N THR A 190 1.91 -6.14 -2.00
CA THR A 190 2.91 -7.23 -1.92
C THR A 190 4.20 -6.74 -1.27
N SER A 191 4.64 -5.52 -1.58
CA SER A 191 5.81 -4.92 -0.96
C SER A 191 5.64 -4.70 0.54
N GLU A 192 4.43 -4.38 1.01
CA GLU A 192 4.14 -4.27 2.45
C GLU A 192 4.23 -5.64 3.14
N VAL A 193 3.68 -6.70 2.50
CA VAL A 193 3.84 -8.08 2.97
C VAL A 193 5.32 -8.45 3.06
N ALA A 194 6.10 -8.14 2.03
CA ALA A 194 7.54 -8.39 2.01
C ALA A 194 8.27 -7.72 3.17
N LEU A 195 7.96 -6.45 3.44
CA LEU A 195 8.54 -5.71 4.57
C LEU A 195 8.13 -6.29 5.93
N ILE A 196 6.90 -6.77 6.09
CA ILE A 196 6.45 -7.43 7.33
C ILE A 196 7.24 -8.72 7.58
N LEU A 197 7.51 -9.49 6.52
CA LEU A 197 8.20 -10.77 6.59
C LEU A 197 9.74 -10.67 6.62
N ALA A 198 10.33 -9.55 6.19
CA ALA A 198 11.79 -9.40 6.13
C ALA A 198 12.45 -9.54 7.51
N ASP A 199 11.88 -8.93 8.55
CA ASP A 199 12.46 -8.93 9.90
C ASP A 199 12.02 -10.13 10.76
N LYS A 200 11.50 -11.20 10.16
CA LYS A 200 10.96 -12.36 10.87
C LYS A 200 11.94 -13.53 10.77
N ASP A 201 12.06 -14.29 11.85
CA ASP A 201 12.73 -15.59 11.75
C ASP A 201 11.96 -16.51 10.80
N ARG A 202 12.62 -17.57 10.33
CA ARG A 202 12.07 -18.47 9.32
C ARG A 202 10.73 -19.09 9.74
N ASN A 203 10.57 -19.47 11.01
CA ASN A 203 9.35 -20.10 11.51
C ASN A 203 8.19 -19.10 11.58
N GLN A 204 8.46 -17.89 12.05
CA GLN A 204 7.48 -16.81 12.06
C GLN A 204 7.05 -16.43 10.64
N ALA A 205 8.02 -16.33 9.72
CA ALA A 205 7.74 -16.04 8.31
C ALA A 205 6.91 -17.15 7.67
N ALA A 206 7.21 -18.43 7.93
CA ALA A 206 6.44 -19.57 7.44
C ALA A 206 4.98 -19.49 7.90
N ASN A 207 4.76 -19.33 9.22
CA ASN A 207 3.41 -19.25 9.79
C ASN A 207 2.58 -18.11 9.19
N LEU A 208 3.19 -16.93 8.99
CA LEU A 208 2.52 -15.80 8.37
C LEU A 208 2.27 -16.03 6.88
N LEU A 209 3.20 -16.67 6.17
CA LEU A 209 3.06 -16.97 4.76
C LEU A 209 1.94 -17.99 4.49
N THR A 210 1.72 -18.95 5.40
CA THR A 210 0.57 -19.87 5.33
C THR A 210 -0.76 -19.12 5.25
N ILE A 211 -0.93 -18.06 6.06
CA ILE A 211 -2.14 -17.21 6.02
C ILE A 211 -2.31 -16.58 4.64
N ALA A 212 -1.22 -16.07 4.04
CA ALA A 212 -1.28 -15.50 2.70
C ALA A 212 -1.61 -16.56 1.63
N ALA A 213 -1.06 -17.77 1.77
CA ALA A 213 -1.28 -18.87 0.83
C ALA A 213 -2.74 -19.31 0.78
N ASP A 214 -3.44 -19.30 1.92
CA ASP A 214 -4.87 -19.66 2.02
C ASP A 214 -5.76 -18.78 1.13
N TYR A 215 -5.38 -17.50 0.94
CA TYR A 215 -6.12 -16.57 0.08
C TYR A 215 -5.63 -16.54 -1.37
N LEU A 216 -4.33 -16.73 -1.62
CA LEU A 216 -3.71 -16.43 -2.93
C LEU A 216 -3.51 -17.63 -3.86
N GLN A 217 -3.67 -18.86 -3.36
CA GLN A 217 -3.49 -20.09 -4.16
C GLN A 217 -2.12 -20.14 -4.88
N LEU A 218 -1.06 -19.80 -4.15
CA LEU A 218 0.29 -19.46 -4.65
C LEU A 218 1.00 -20.48 -5.60
N PRO A 219 0.67 -21.78 -5.67
CA PRO A 219 1.28 -22.67 -6.66
C PRO A 219 0.63 -22.67 -8.06
N VAL A 220 -0.59 -22.15 -8.22
CA VAL A 220 -1.42 -22.44 -9.42
C VAL A 220 -1.28 -21.37 -10.52
N HIS A 221 -0.73 -20.18 -10.22
CA HIS A 221 -0.90 -18.99 -11.06
C HIS A 221 0.38 -18.30 -11.60
N SER A 222 1.57 -18.93 -11.53
CA SER A 222 2.85 -18.24 -11.78
C SER A 222 3.06 -17.74 -13.22
N ASP A 223 2.69 -18.52 -14.24
CA ASP A 223 3.25 -18.29 -15.59
C ASP A 223 2.39 -17.40 -16.52
N LYS A 224 1.18 -17.02 -16.09
CA LYS A 224 0.25 -16.20 -16.91
C LYS A 224 -0.36 -15.02 -16.16
N SER A 225 0.03 -14.81 -14.89
CA SER A 225 -0.51 -13.69 -14.12
C SER A 225 0.09 -12.36 -14.58
N ARG A 226 -0.78 -11.35 -14.70
CA ARG A 226 -0.39 -9.93 -14.84
C ARG A 226 0.49 -9.42 -13.69
N TYR A 227 0.59 -10.18 -12.59
CA TYR A 227 1.39 -9.87 -11.42
C TYR A 227 2.58 -10.81 -11.24
N SER A 228 3.13 -11.32 -12.35
CA SER A 228 4.18 -12.35 -12.38
C SER A 228 5.32 -12.09 -11.40
N ARG A 229 5.80 -10.85 -11.28
CA ARG A 229 6.87 -10.49 -10.36
C ARG A 229 6.47 -10.59 -8.88
N SER A 230 5.25 -10.20 -8.53
CA SER A 230 4.76 -10.34 -7.16
C SER A 230 4.55 -11.82 -6.79
N TYR A 231 4.01 -12.63 -7.70
CA TYR A 231 3.90 -14.08 -7.49
C TYR A 231 5.26 -14.78 -7.42
N ALA A 232 6.21 -14.41 -8.29
CA ALA A 232 7.58 -14.94 -8.24
C ALA A 232 8.24 -14.64 -6.89
N TRP A 233 8.03 -13.44 -6.34
CA TRP A 233 8.51 -13.11 -5.00
C TRP A 233 7.89 -14.02 -3.91
N PHE A 234 6.57 -14.26 -3.95
CA PHE A 234 5.93 -15.20 -3.01
C PHE A 234 6.49 -16.62 -3.14
N SER A 235 6.72 -17.11 -4.36
CA SER A 235 7.32 -18.43 -4.60
C SER A 235 8.75 -18.53 -4.04
N ILE A 236 9.57 -17.49 -4.25
CA ILE A 236 10.92 -17.40 -3.70
C ILE A 236 10.87 -17.41 -2.18
N LYS A 237 9.99 -16.59 -1.59
CA LYS A 237 9.83 -16.51 -0.13
C LYS A 237 9.36 -17.84 0.46
N HIS A 238 8.47 -18.54 -0.23
CA HIS A 238 8.03 -19.88 0.14
C HIS A 238 9.20 -20.88 0.14
N ALA A 239 10.01 -20.92 -0.92
CA ALA A 239 11.18 -21.79 -0.97
C ALA A 239 12.20 -21.48 0.15
N PHE A 240 12.39 -20.19 0.48
CA PHE A 240 13.24 -19.78 1.60
C PHE A 240 12.73 -20.30 2.95
N VAL A 241 11.42 -20.22 3.22
CA VAL A 241 10.86 -20.65 4.51
C VAL A 241 10.78 -22.17 4.65
N GLU A 242 10.56 -22.88 3.55
CA GLU A 242 10.55 -24.36 3.48
C GLU A 242 11.96 -24.98 3.44
N GLN A 243 13.02 -24.15 3.46
CA GLN A 243 14.41 -24.60 3.37
C GLN A 243 14.73 -25.36 2.07
N ASP A 244 13.97 -25.11 1.00
CA ASP A 244 14.33 -25.56 -0.34
C ASP A 244 15.38 -24.61 -0.93
N ILE A 245 16.62 -24.75 -0.44
CA ILE A 245 17.75 -23.89 -0.76
C ILE A 245 17.98 -23.85 -2.29
N THR A 246 17.87 -24.99 -2.97
CA THR A 246 18.11 -25.09 -4.41
C THR A 246 17.08 -24.28 -5.20
N THR A 247 15.79 -24.45 -4.88
CA THR A 247 14.72 -23.67 -5.53
C THR A 247 14.84 -22.20 -5.19
N PHE A 248 15.10 -21.86 -3.93
CA PHE A 248 15.30 -20.48 -3.48
C PHE A 248 16.42 -19.79 -4.26
N LEU A 249 17.63 -20.37 -4.29
CA LEU A 249 18.79 -19.76 -4.97
C LEU A 249 18.55 -19.65 -6.48
N THR A 250 17.93 -20.65 -7.10
CA THR A 250 17.64 -20.65 -8.54
C THR A 250 16.67 -19.52 -8.90
N GLN A 251 15.56 -19.41 -8.19
CA GLN A 251 14.54 -18.38 -8.45
C GLN A 251 15.01 -16.99 -8.02
N ALA A 252 15.74 -16.88 -6.90
CA ALA A 252 16.32 -15.62 -6.44
C ALA A 252 17.32 -15.08 -7.47
N ALA A 253 18.22 -15.90 -8.02
CA ALA A 253 19.15 -15.49 -9.06
C ALA A 253 18.43 -14.94 -10.30
N GLN A 254 17.40 -15.64 -10.77
CA GLN A 254 16.58 -15.20 -11.91
C GLN A 254 15.84 -13.88 -11.62
N PHE A 255 15.28 -13.74 -10.42
CA PHE A 255 14.56 -12.54 -10.02
C PHE A 255 15.48 -11.33 -9.89
N LEU A 256 16.63 -11.51 -9.24
CA LEU A 256 17.60 -10.44 -8.99
C LEU A 256 18.26 -9.96 -10.29
N ALA A 257 18.49 -10.87 -11.26
CA ALA A 257 19.04 -10.54 -12.58
C ALA A 257 18.14 -9.61 -13.41
N GLN A 258 16.84 -9.56 -13.12
CA GLN A 258 15.91 -8.59 -13.73
C GLN A 258 16.09 -7.16 -13.18
N GLY A 259 16.98 -6.97 -12.20
CA GLY A 259 17.15 -5.70 -11.50
C GLY A 259 15.98 -5.37 -10.58
N ARG A 260 15.93 -4.14 -10.08
CA ARG A 260 14.91 -3.67 -9.13
C ARG A 260 13.53 -3.46 -9.76
N ALA A 261 13.52 -3.05 -11.04
CA ALA A 261 12.32 -2.66 -11.78
C ALA A 261 11.45 -1.65 -11.00
N ASP A 262 10.13 -1.75 -11.14
CA ASP A 262 9.10 -0.95 -10.46
C ASP A 262 8.80 -1.42 -9.02
N THR A 263 9.47 -2.46 -8.55
CA THR A 263 9.24 -3.13 -7.25
C THR A 263 10.54 -3.31 -6.47
N PRO A 264 11.27 -2.21 -6.16
CA PRO A 264 12.57 -2.28 -5.50
C PRO A 264 12.52 -2.96 -4.14
N LEU A 265 11.41 -2.82 -3.40
CA LEU A 265 11.25 -3.42 -2.08
C LEU A 265 11.27 -4.96 -2.15
N LEU A 266 10.59 -5.57 -3.13
CA LEU A 266 10.62 -7.02 -3.32
C LEU A 266 12.03 -7.51 -3.59
N TRP A 267 12.77 -6.80 -4.44
CA TRP A 267 14.18 -7.10 -4.73
C TRP A 267 15.04 -7.05 -3.47
N TYR A 268 14.93 -5.99 -2.66
CA TYR A 268 15.72 -5.86 -1.43
C TYR A 268 15.39 -6.91 -0.38
N THR A 269 14.12 -7.33 -0.27
CA THR A 269 13.76 -8.40 0.68
C THR A 269 14.33 -9.78 0.27
N ILE A 270 14.54 -10.05 -1.01
CA ILE A 270 15.22 -11.28 -1.45
C ILE A 270 16.71 -11.24 -1.08
N ILE A 271 17.37 -10.08 -1.25
CA ILE A 271 18.74 -9.90 -0.77
C ILE A 271 18.83 -10.13 0.74
N HIS A 272 17.85 -9.63 1.50
CA HIS A 272 17.80 -9.85 2.93
C HIS A 272 17.74 -11.34 3.27
N ASP A 273 16.88 -12.10 2.59
CA ASP A 273 16.77 -13.55 2.77
C ASP A 273 18.06 -14.29 2.36
N LEU A 274 18.76 -13.81 1.31
CA LEU A 274 20.08 -14.33 0.92
C LEU A 274 21.13 -14.09 2.01
N LEU A 275 21.18 -12.90 2.61
CA LEU A 275 22.10 -12.60 3.71
C LEU A 275 21.82 -13.49 4.93
N ALA A 276 20.55 -13.71 5.27
CA ALA A 276 20.15 -14.63 6.32
C ALA A 276 20.64 -16.06 6.02
N LEU A 277 20.42 -16.54 4.79
CA LEU A 277 20.91 -17.86 4.36
C LEU A 277 22.45 -17.96 4.43
N CYS A 278 23.19 -16.93 4.02
CA CYS A 278 24.65 -16.93 4.10
C CYS A 278 25.14 -17.08 5.55
N ASN A 279 24.48 -16.42 6.50
CA ASN A 279 24.82 -16.56 7.92
C ASN A 279 24.58 -17.99 8.42
N GLU A 280 23.46 -18.60 8.02
CA GLU A 280 23.12 -19.99 8.40
C GLU A 280 24.09 -21.02 7.81
N GLN A 281 24.52 -20.82 6.57
CA GLN A 281 25.41 -21.75 5.85
C GLN A 281 26.90 -21.47 6.06
N GLY A 282 27.25 -20.35 6.72
CA GLY A 282 28.65 -19.94 6.93
C GLY A 282 29.34 -19.41 5.67
N TRP A 283 28.60 -18.91 4.67
CA TRP A 283 29.15 -18.35 3.42
C TRP A 283 29.61 -16.90 3.62
N LEU A 284 30.65 -16.72 4.44
CA LEU A 284 31.12 -15.40 4.87
C LEU A 284 31.62 -14.54 3.71
N ASP A 285 32.32 -15.12 2.74
CA ASP A 285 32.88 -14.37 1.60
C ASP A 285 31.77 -13.77 0.73
N PHE A 286 30.76 -14.59 0.38
CA PHE A 286 29.62 -14.13 -0.42
C PHE A 286 28.78 -13.08 0.34
N ARG A 287 28.61 -13.24 1.66
CA ARG A 287 27.97 -12.23 2.50
C ARG A 287 28.71 -10.89 2.44
N GLN A 288 30.05 -10.91 2.53
CA GLN A 288 30.85 -9.69 2.50
C GLN A 288 30.73 -8.96 1.16
N GLU A 289 30.71 -9.69 0.05
CA GLU A 289 30.46 -9.15 -1.29
C GLU A 289 29.13 -8.39 -1.35
N ILE A 290 28.02 -9.02 -0.93
CA ILE A 290 26.69 -8.40 -0.91
C ILE A 290 26.69 -7.11 -0.06
N VAL A 291 27.33 -7.15 1.12
CA VAL A 291 27.40 -5.98 2.02
C VAL A 291 28.19 -4.84 1.40
N GLN A 292 29.33 -5.14 0.76
CA GLN A 292 30.15 -4.14 0.08
C GLN A 292 29.39 -3.50 -1.08
N ASP A 293 28.73 -4.31 -1.92
CA ASP A 293 27.92 -3.82 -3.03
C ASP A 293 26.75 -2.95 -2.56
N SER A 294 26.18 -3.26 -1.39
CA SER A 294 25.07 -2.49 -0.81
C SER A 294 25.38 -1.01 -0.59
N LEU A 295 26.66 -0.64 -0.47
CA LEU A 295 27.10 0.76 -0.31
C LEU A 295 26.79 1.61 -1.55
N SER A 296 26.72 0.98 -2.72
CA SER A 296 26.40 1.63 -3.99
C SER A 296 24.89 1.71 -4.28
N TRP A 297 24.06 1.07 -3.44
CA TRP A 297 22.64 0.95 -3.71
C TRP A 297 21.86 2.21 -3.34
N ASN A 298 21.41 2.95 -4.36
CA ASN A 298 20.46 4.04 -4.18
C ASN A 298 19.13 3.53 -3.64
N ASP A 299 18.45 4.33 -2.80
CA ASP A 299 17.08 4.07 -2.32
C ASP A 299 16.92 2.82 -1.45
N LEU A 300 17.95 2.44 -0.70
CA LEU A 300 17.83 1.38 0.31
C LEU A 300 16.82 1.83 1.39
N PRO A 301 15.75 1.07 1.65
CA PRO A 301 14.77 1.45 2.67
C PRO A 301 15.44 1.51 4.04
N HIS A 302 15.25 2.60 4.81
CA HIS A 302 15.84 2.74 6.15
C HIS A 302 15.61 1.54 7.08
N LYS A 303 14.45 0.87 6.96
CA LYS A 303 14.13 -0.35 7.71
C LYS A 303 15.13 -1.49 7.44
N LEU A 304 15.65 -1.59 6.22
CA LEU A 304 16.63 -2.60 5.80
C LEU A 304 18.09 -2.13 5.98
N ILE A 305 18.33 -0.83 6.26
CA ILE A 305 19.68 -0.27 6.47
C ILE A 305 20.28 -0.70 7.83
N LEU A 306 19.44 -0.95 8.84
CA LEU A 306 19.89 -1.30 10.20
C LEU A 306 20.60 -2.66 10.30
N MET A 307 20.67 -3.41 9.20
CA MET A 307 21.32 -4.73 9.12
C MET A 307 22.80 -4.66 8.73
N ARG A 308 23.38 -3.45 8.65
CA ARG A 308 24.82 -3.22 8.44
C ARG A 308 25.66 -3.37 9.71
N SER A 309 25.03 -3.47 10.87
CA SER A 309 25.67 -3.69 12.18
C SER A 309 25.47 -5.12 12.64
#